data_AF-A0A6P0SLG9-F1
#
_entry.id   AF-A0A6P0SLG9-F1
#
_cell.length_a   1.000
_cell.length_b   1.000
_cell.length_c   1.000
_cell.angle_alpha   90.00
_cell.angle_beta   90.00
_cell.angle_gamma   90.00
#
_symmetry.space_group_name_H-M   'P 1'
#
loop_
_entity.id
_entity.type
_entity.pdbx_description
1 polymer ?
#
loop_
_entity_poly.entity_id
_entity_poly.type
_entity_poly.pdbx_seq_one_letter_code
_entity_poly.pdbx_strand_id
1 'polypeptide(L)'
;MTSKVYAPNVHLFAFHLKTSQPTTLLWDKCNQIFSEKFGVTKQLEIEEKSGYRVDLLKDKTTDDVAFHFGSNVILDNTSLAVTGVATPVRIQDTYALALNLRRPELEQNQTQPTQPVPSSFLEKLNPAGCLMPEQIGSSLGQTLVLTVWYTQQKRWVPWKLLQNRQELRQLADECLRAFIPAQIPCPHFNQAGELFGSPIFEYGVYNQSEKYCHILVWIFWEPEASDKFIDYYSKFINLFCYRNKVIRAYQLNRQVYKVIKTEYQNIEEYFDNTFQNWPASQSLSQGELNKFKEEIKSVSQKALDYSRLLRDLEHYRLTITINAENYKRELTDISSKLPQDDLSFLETFFNDCRLFQEQIKSDLGYFGNGAGLLEQALSAIRARVEIEQAEREKRLQRSIALVGTGLAVSAISSQTAGKPVESIITQLDPKQSLDCPTAGFTPCLTYSFWFVLFHVGVGAIAALILNGIINLVSKDVTKGNRE
;
A
#
# COMPACT_ATOMS: atom_id res chain seq x y z
N MET A 1 -15.83 -42.79 12.66
CA MET A 1 -16.98 -42.24 13.41
C MET A 1 -16.68 -40.77 13.65
N THR A 2 -17.60 -39.86 13.34
CA THR A 2 -17.47 -38.43 13.66
C THR A 2 -17.64 -38.21 15.16
N SER A 3 -16.78 -37.39 15.75
CA SER A 3 -16.87 -36.99 17.15
C SER A 3 -18.19 -36.26 17.41
N LYS A 4 -18.77 -36.48 18.60
CA LYS A 4 -19.92 -35.69 19.07
C LYS A 4 -19.42 -34.51 19.89
N VAL A 5 -20.03 -33.35 19.67
CA VAL A 5 -19.74 -32.09 20.37
C VAL A 5 -21.04 -31.52 20.94
N TYR A 6 -20.94 -30.87 22.10
CA TYR A 6 -22.07 -30.17 22.71
C TYR A 6 -22.02 -28.68 22.38
N ALA A 7 -23.20 -28.10 22.14
CA ALA A 7 -23.42 -26.68 21.82
C ALA A 7 -22.38 -26.07 20.86
N PRO A 8 -22.13 -26.66 19.67
CA PRO A 8 -21.20 -26.10 18.71
C PRO A 8 -21.62 -24.68 18.31
N ASN A 9 -20.62 -23.81 18.25
CA ASN A 9 -20.83 -22.38 18.17
C ASN A 9 -19.72 -21.73 17.31
N VAL A 10 -20.11 -20.79 16.45
CA VAL A 10 -19.23 -20.09 15.52
C VAL A 10 -19.37 -18.59 15.73
N HIS A 11 -18.24 -17.91 15.83
CA HIS A 11 -18.15 -16.45 15.90
C HIS A 11 -17.33 -15.95 14.72
N LEU A 12 -17.93 -15.12 13.88
CA LEU A 12 -17.27 -14.33 12.86
C LEU A 12 -17.01 -12.93 13.43
N PHE A 13 -15.75 -12.51 13.41
CA PHE A 13 -15.33 -11.13 13.66
C PHE A 13 -14.77 -10.56 12.36
N ALA A 14 -15.58 -9.81 11.61
CA ALA A 14 -15.19 -9.23 10.33
C ALA A 14 -14.93 -7.72 10.44
N PHE A 15 -13.87 -7.25 9.78
CA PHE A 15 -13.39 -5.87 9.91
C PHE A 15 -13.25 -5.18 8.55
N HIS A 16 -13.89 -4.02 8.39
CA HIS A 16 -13.92 -3.26 7.14
C HIS A 16 -13.62 -1.79 7.42
N LEU A 17 -12.66 -1.21 6.70
CA LEU A 17 -12.38 0.23 6.80
C LEU A 17 -13.60 1.04 6.35
N LYS A 18 -13.96 2.06 7.11
CA LYS A 18 -15.07 2.98 6.80
C LYS A 18 -14.87 3.73 5.49
N THR A 19 -13.63 3.86 5.03
CA THR A 19 -13.26 4.51 3.76
C THR A 19 -13.27 3.55 2.57
N SER A 20 -13.38 2.23 2.81
CA SER A 20 -13.49 1.23 1.74
C SER A 20 -14.91 1.22 1.16
N GLN A 21 -15.01 0.91 -0.13
CA GLN A 21 -16.28 0.81 -0.84
C GLN A 21 -16.62 -0.66 -1.15
N PRO A 22 -17.90 -1.07 -1.04
CA PRO A 22 -19.00 -0.29 -0.48
C PRO A 22 -18.90 -0.17 1.05
N THR A 23 -19.20 0.99 1.61
CA THR A 23 -19.11 1.23 3.07
C THR A 23 -20.07 0.38 3.89
N THR A 24 -21.17 -0.07 3.28
CA THR A 24 -22.22 -0.90 3.87
C THR A 24 -21.94 -2.41 3.80
N LEU A 25 -20.81 -2.82 3.20
CA LEU A 25 -20.49 -4.21 2.86
C LEU A 25 -20.84 -5.21 3.98
N LEU A 26 -20.39 -4.97 5.22
CA LEU A 26 -20.59 -5.93 6.31
C LEU A 26 -22.08 -6.11 6.65
N TRP A 27 -22.87 -5.04 6.59
CA TRP A 27 -24.30 -5.07 6.93
C TRP A 27 -25.09 -5.77 5.83
N ASP A 28 -24.79 -5.45 4.57
CA ASP A 28 -25.40 -6.07 3.40
C ASP A 28 -25.11 -7.59 3.39
N LYS A 29 -23.86 -7.97 3.68
CA LYS A 29 -23.46 -9.39 3.79
C LYS A 29 -24.12 -10.10 4.96
N CYS A 30 -24.23 -9.45 6.11
CA CYS A 30 -24.95 -10.01 7.26
C CYS A 30 -26.43 -10.28 6.91
N ASN A 31 -27.10 -9.30 6.31
CA ASN A 31 -28.50 -9.41 5.87
C ASN A 31 -28.69 -10.46 4.76
N GLN A 32 -27.71 -10.61 3.87
CA GLN A 32 -27.70 -11.67 2.86
C GLN A 32 -27.61 -13.05 3.53
N ILE A 33 -26.71 -13.24 4.49
CA ILE A 33 -26.58 -14.49 5.25
C ILE A 33 -27.89 -14.81 5.98
N PHE A 34 -28.45 -13.81 6.66
CA PHE A 34 -29.71 -13.91 7.40
C PHE A 34 -30.85 -14.42 6.53
N SER A 35 -31.10 -13.74 5.41
CA SER A 35 -32.22 -14.05 4.52
C SER A 35 -32.00 -15.34 3.74
N GLU A 36 -30.85 -15.51 3.09
CA GLU A 36 -30.61 -16.63 2.17
C GLU A 36 -30.22 -17.94 2.87
N LYS A 37 -29.57 -17.87 4.03
CA LYS A 37 -29.02 -19.07 4.71
C LYS A 37 -29.81 -19.48 5.95
N PHE A 38 -30.43 -18.52 6.63
CA PHE A 38 -31.14 -18.77 7.89
C PHE A 38 -32.61 -18.35 7.87
N GLY A 39 -33.15 -17.88 6.73
CA GLY A 39 -34.56 -17.53 6.59
C GLY A 39 -35.04 -16.40 7.52
N VAL A 40 -34.13 -15.55 7.99
CA VAL A 40 -34.43 -14.43 8.87
C VAL A 40 -34.92 -13.25 8.02
N THR A 41 -36.15 -12.79 8.28
CA THR A 41 -36.81 -11.73 7.50
C THR A 41 -36.51 -10.33 8.00
N LYS A 42 -36.29 -10.17 9.31
CA LYS A 42 -35.92 -8.88 9.91
C LYS A 42 -34.47 -8.55 9.54
N GLN A 43 -34.25 -7.34 9.03
CA GLN A 43 -32.92 -6.87 8.66
C GLN A 43 -32.20 -6.24 9.86
N LEU A 44 -30.88 -6.38 9.84
CA LEU A 44 -29.96 -5.62 10.66
C LEU A 44 -29.89 -4.19 10.10
N GLU A 45 -30.38 -3.23 10.88
CA GLU A 45 -30.28 -1.80 10.58
C GLU A 45 -29.28 -1.12 11.51
N ILE A 46 -28.47 -0.21 10.95
CA ILE A 46 -27.49 0.54 11.70
C ILE A 46 -27.79 2.04 11.75
N GLU A 47 -27.34 2.69 12.82
CA GLU A 47 -27.37 4.13 13.05
C GLU A 47 -25.99 4.61 13.50
N GLU A 48 -25.39 5.50 12.71
CA GLU A 48 -24.07 6.06 12.98
C GLU A 48 -24.14 7.11 14.10
N LYS A 49 -23.21 7.04 15.07
CA LYS A 49 -23.08 8.04 16.16
C LYS A 49 -21.65 8.53 16.31
N SER A 50 -21.48 9.67 16.96
CA SER A 50 -20.16 10.19 17.32
C SER A 50 -19.52 9.35 18.42
N GLY A 51 -18.19 9.32 18.46
CA GLY A 51 -17.43 8.60 19.48
C GLY A 51 -16.35 7.69 18.92
N TYR A 52 -15.45 7.28 19.82
CA TYR A 52 -14.32 6.41 19.51
C TYR A 52 -14.77 4.99 19.17
N ARG A 53 -15.54 4.36 20.08
CA ARG A 53 -16.15 3.05 19.89
C ARG A 53 -17.65 3.21 20.06
N VAL A 54 -18.43 2.78 19.08
CA VAL A 54 -19.86 3.02 19.01
C VAL A 54 -20.56 1.74 18.57
N ASP A 55 -21.51 1.26 19.36
CA ASP A 55 -22.41 0.19 18.89
C ASP A 55 -23.44 0.82 17.95
N LEU A 56 -23.59 0.21 16.78
CA LEU A 56 -24.28 0.82 15.65
C LEU A 56 -25.71 0.32 15.48
N LEU A 57 -26.16 -0.68 16.23
CA LEU A 57 -27.52 -1.20 16.06
C LEU A 57 -28.53 -0.07 16.31
N LYS A 58 -29.40 0.17 15.34
CA LYS A 58 -30.35 1.30 15.36
C LYS A 58 -31.32 1.21 16.53
N ASP A 59 -31.94 0.06 16.74
CA ASP A 59 -32.95 -0.17 17.79
C ASP A 59 -32.33 -0.73 19.08
N LYS A 60 -31.06 -0.39 19.38
CA LYS A 60 -30.40 -0.87 20.60
C LYS A 60 -31.01 -0.29 21.87
N THR A 61 -30.93 -1.05 22.95
CA THR A 61 -31.21 -0.58 24.30
C THR A 61 -29.91 -0.33 25.06
N THR A 62 -30.00 0.19 26.29
CA THR A 62 -28.84 0.36 27.16
C THR A 62 -28.20 -0.99 27.52
N ASP A 63 -29.01 -2.03 27.64
CA ASP A 63 -28.60 -3.35 28.13
C ASP A 63 -28.36 -4.36 27.01
N ASP A 64 -28.89 -4.10 25.81
CA ASP A 64 -28.74 -4.98 24.64
C ASP A 64 -28.45 -4.17 23.37
N VAL A 65 -27.24 -4.38 22.86
CA VAL A 65 -26.70 -3.71 21.67
C VAL A 65 -26.63 -4.64 20.46
N ALA A 66 -27.21 -5.84 20.56
CA ALA A 66 -27.10 -6.87 19.56
C ALA A 66 -28.45 -7.24 18.93
N PHE A 67 -28.38 -7.72 17.69
CA PHE A 67 -29.52 -8.24 16.96
C PHE A 67 -29.59 -9.75 17.17
N HIS A 68 -30.67 -10.23 17.79
CA HIS A 68 -30.89 -11.65 18.08
C HIS A 68 -31.84 -12.28 17.08
N PHE A 69 -31.56 -13.52 16.68
CA PHE A 69 -32.44 -14.29 15.80
C PHE A 69 -32.39 -15.80 16.09
N GLY A 70 -33.43 -16.49 15.64
CA GLY A 70 -33.54 -17.96 15.68
C GLY A 70 -33.90 -18.51 14.31
N SER A 71 -33.42 -19.71 14.02
CA SER A 71 -33.70 -20.47 12.80
C SER A 71 -33.66 -21.96 13.08
N ASN A 72 -33.90 -22.78 12.07
CA ASN A 72 -33.75 -24.23 12.12
C ASN A 72 -32.90 -24.69 10.93
N VAL A 73 -32.04 -25.68 11.17
CA VAL A 73 -31.25 -26.36 10.13
C VAL A 73 -31.59 -27.84 10.11
N ILE A 74 -31.47 -28.48 8.95
CA ILE A 74 -31.72 -29.92 8.80
C ILE A 74 -30.38 -30.65 8.85
N LEU A 75 -30.27 -31.60 9.78
CA LEU A 75 -29.17 -32.58 9.87
C LEU A 75 -29.80 -33.97 9.93
N ASP A 76 -29.45 -34.86 9.00
CA ASP A 76 -29.94 -36.25 8.95
C ASP A 76 -31.47 -36.36 9.10
N ASN A 77 -32.21 -35.55 8.33
CA ASN A 77 -33.68 -35.42 8.36
C ASN A 77 -34.27 -34.93 9.69
N THR A 78 -33.44 -34.48 10.64
CA THR A 78 -33.86 -33.89 11.91
C THR A 78 -33.72 -32.37 11.85
N SER A 79 -34.79 -31.67 12.19
CA SER A 79 -34.78 -30.22 12.34
C SER A 79 -34.16 -29.85 13.68
N LEU A 80 -33.06 -29.11 13.65
CA LEU A 80 -32.34 -28.64 14.85
C LEU A 80 -32.36 -27.12 14.90
N ALA A 81 -32.77 -26.59 16.05
CA ALA A 81 -32.76 -25.14 16.29
C ALA A 81 -31.33 -24.58 16.29
N VAL A 82 -31.19 -23.41 15.68
CA VAL A 82 -30.00 -22.56 15.65
C VAL A 82 -30.40 -21.18 16.16
N THR A 83 -29.56 -20.58 16.98
CA THR A 83 -29.71 -19.17 17.37
C THR A 83 -28.48 -18.39 16.95
N GLY A 84 -28.64 -17.09 16.78
CA GLY A 84 -27.55 -16.21 16.42
C GLY A 84 -27.73 -14.80 16.95
N VAL A 85 -26.59 -14.12 17.03
CA VAL A 85 -26.47 -12.77 17.56
C VAL A 85 -25.53 -11.97 16.65
N ALA A 86 -25.95 -10.81 16.18
CA ALA A 86 -25.10 -9.91 15.40
C ALA A 86 -24.95 -8.56 16.09
N THR A 87 -23.70 -8.18 16.36
CA THR A 87 -23.36 -6.91 17.00
C THR A 87 -22.57 -6.05 16.02
N PRO A 88 -23.22 -5.04 15.39
CA PRO A 88 -22.53 -4.07 14.56
C PRO A 88 -21.87 -3.01 15.43
N VAL A 89 -20.56 -2.81 15.25
CA VAL A 89 -19.76 -1.85 16.04
C VAL A 89 -18.87 -1.05 15.11
N ARG A 90 -18.63 0.22 15.42
CA ARG A 90 -17.53 0.99 14.86
C ARG A 90 -16.44 1.19 15.91
N ILE A 91 -15.20 0.89 15.54
CA ILE A 91 -13.99 1.19 16.30
C ILE A 91 -13.17 2.18 15.47
N GLN A 92 -13.21 3.45 15.84
CA GLN A 92 -12.59 4.55 15.11
C GLN A 92 -13.03 4.60 13.62
N ASP A 93 -12.09 4.30 12.73
CA ASP A 93 -12.19 4.27 11.27
C ASP A 93 -12.61 2.90 10.71
N THR A 94 -12.98 1.94 11.59
CA THR A 94 -13.23 0.55 11.22
C THR A 94 -14.61 0.11 11.65
N TYR A 95 -15.39 -0.39 10.69
CA TYR A 95 -16.59 -1.16 10.97
C TYR A 95 -16.22 -2.60 11.33
N ALA A 96 -16.85 -3.11 12.39
CA ALA A 96 -16.70 -4.45 12.89
C ALA A 96 -18.08 -5.11 12.97
N LEU A 97 -18.19 -6.31 12.41
CA LEU A 97 -19.33 -7.19 12.58
C LEU A 97 -18.89 -8.38 13.44
N ALA A 98 -19.45 -8.49 14.64
CA ALA A 98 -19.38 -9.70 15.44
C ALA A 98 -20.68 -10.49 15.22
N LEU A 99 -20.60 -11.59 14.47
CA LEU A 99 -21.73 -12.47 14.18
C LEU A 99 -21.52 -13.82 14.87
N ASN A 100 -22.46 -14.21 15.70
CA ASN A 100 -22.52 -15.48 16.39
C ASN A 100 -23.61 -16.37 15.77
N LEU A 101 -23.30 -17.65 15.57
CA LEU A 101 -24.22 -18.69 15.12
C LEU A 101 -23.98 -19.96 15.95
N ARG A 102 -25.02 -20.52 16.58
CA ARG A 102 -24.84 -21.67 17.48
C ARG A 102 -26.01 -22.63 17.50
N ARG A 103 -25.71 -23.88 17.86
CA ARG A 103 -26.70 -24.75 18.50
C ARG A 103 -26.89 -24.26 19.95
N PRO A 104 -28.11 -23.90 20.40
CA PRO A 104 -28.34 -23.50 21.78
C PRO A 104 -27.87 -24.55 22.77
N GLU A 105 -27.38 -24.11 23.93
CA GLU A 105 -27.02 -25.00 25.03
C GLU A 105 -28.25 -25.66 25.65
N LEU A 106 -29.36 -24.92 25.73
CA LEU A 106 -30.61 -25.39 26.32
C LEU A 106 -31.69 -25.57 25.25
N GLU A 107 -32.58 -26.53 25.45
CA GLU A 107 -33.80 -26.68 24.68
C GLU A 107 -34.72 -25.47 24.88
N GLN A 108 -35.78 -25.34 24.07
CA GLN A 108 -36.68 -24.19 24.10
C GLN A 108 -37.31 -23.90 25.48
N ASN A 109 -37.43 -24.92 26.33
CA ASN A 109 -37.92 -24.79 27.70
C ASN A 109 -36.90 -24.21 28.69
N GLN A 110 -35.69 -23.85 28.24
CA GLN A 110 -34.59 -23.26 29.01
C GLN A 110 -34.18 -24.03 30.28
N THR A 111 -34.53 -25.31 30.37
CA THR A 111 -34.30 -26.13 31.58
C THR A 111 -33.52 -27.40 31.29
N GLN A 112 -33.54 -27.89 30.05
CA GLN A 112 -32.85 -29.11 29.65
C GLN A 112 -31.71 -28.81 28.67
N PRO A 113 -30.51 -29.39 28.86
CA PRO A 113 -29.43 -29.31 27.88
C PRO A 113 -29.84 -29.94 26.55
N THR A 114 -29.40 -29.34 25.44
CA THR A 114 -29.54 -29.94 24.13
C THR A 114 -28.65 -31.17 23.99
N GLN A 115 -29.06 -32.12 23.16
CA GLN A 115 -28.27 -33.32 22.92
C GLN A 115 -26.98 -33.00 22.13
N PRO A 116 -25.83 -33.63 22.46
CA PRO A 116 -24.61 -33.52 21.65
C PRO A 116 -24.86 -33.96 20.20
N VAL A 117 -24.33 -33.19 19.26
CA VAL A 117 -24.47 -33.38 17.82
C VAL A 117 -23.14 -33.85 17.21
N PRO A 118 -23.15 -34.52 16.05
CA PRO A 118 -21.91 -34.78 15.30
C PRO A 118 -21.16 -33.48 14.97
N SER A 119 -19.84 -33.53 14.93
CA SER A 119 -18.95 -32.42 14.50
C SER A 119 -19.34 -31.85 13.12
N SER A 120 -19.89 -32.68 12.22
CA SER A 120 -20.43 -32.28 10.92
C SER A 120 -21.56 -31.26 10.99
N PHE A 121 -22.19 -31.07 12.16
CA PHE A 121 -23.17 -29.99 12.37
C PHE A 121 -22.55 -28.60 12.10
N LEU A 122 -21.25 -28.41 12.32
CA LEU A 122 -20.56 -27.13 12.03
C LEU A 122 -20.70 -26.69 10.56
N GLU A 123 -20.86 -27.63 9.62
CA GLU A 123 -21.15 -27.34 8.21
C GLU A 123 -22.46 -26.54 8.06
N LYS A 124 -23.46 -26.85 8.91
CA LYS A 124 -24.78 -26.19 8.90
C LYS A 124 -24.73 -24.76 9.44
N LEU A 125 -23.67 -24.40 10.15
CA LEU A 125 -23.42 -23.02 10.60
C LEU A 125 -22.63 -22.20 9.57
N ASN A 126 -22.10 -22.84 8.53
CA ASN A 126 -21.38 -22.18 7.43
C ASN A 126 -21.82 -22.71 6.05
N PRO A 127 -23.13 -22.68 5.73
CA PRO A 127 -23.65 -23.27 4.50
C PRO A 127 -23.01 -22.61 3.28
N ALA A 128 -22.48 -23.43 2.37
CA ALA A 128 -21.75 -23.01 1.19
C ALA A 128 -20.56 -22.05 1.47
N GLY A 129 -20.00 -22.07 2.69
CA GLY A 129 -18.87 -21.23 3.06
C GLY A 129 -19.22 -19.76 3.22
N CYS A 130 -20.47 -19.42 3.54
CA CYS A 130 -20.93 -18.02 3.62
C CYS A 130 -20.13 -17.13 4.59
N LEU A 131 -19.41 -17.72 5.55
CA LEU A 131 -18.55 -17.02 6.50
C LEU A 131 -17.08 -16.95 6.07
N MET A 132 -16.71 -17.46 4.90
CA MET A 132 -15.32 -17.44 4.42
C MET A 132 -14.91 -16.04 3.94
N PRO A 133 -13.61 -15.67 4.01
CA PRO A 133 -13.15 -14.33 3.65
C PRO A 133 -13.58 -13.84 2.26
N GLU A 134 -13.64 -14.72 1.27
CA GLU A 134 -14.06 -14.37 -0.09
C GLU A 134 -15.56 -14.07 -0.19
N GLN A 135 -16.38 -14.66 0.68
CA GLN A 135 -17.83 -14.42 0.71
C GLN A 135 -18.18 -13.14 1.45
N ILE A 136 -17.46 -12.85 2.54
CA ILE A 136 -17.63 -11.62 3.32
C ILE A 136 -17.00 -10.43 2.60
N GLY A 137 -15.76 -10.56 2.12
CA GLY A 137 -15.05 -9.51 1.35
C GLY A 137 -14.60 -8.32 2.19
N SER A 138 -14.39 -8.49 3.49
CA SER A 138 -13.99 -7.42 4.40
C SER A 138 -12.59 -6.88 4.06
N SER A 139 -12.38 -5.55 4.13
CA SER A 139 -11.15 -4.94 3.59
C SER A 139 -9.92 -5.10 4.51
N LEU A 140 -10.14 -5.34 5.80
CA LEU A 140 -9.09 -5.63 6.77
C LEU A 140 -8.96 -7.12 7.10
N GLY A 141 -9.92 -7.94 6.67
CA GLY A 141 -9.98 -9.36 6.98
C GLY A 141 -10.93 -9.70 8.12
N GLN A 142 -10.76 -10.90 8.67
CA GLN A 142 -11.66 -11.48 9.65
C GLN A 142 -10.97 -12.54 10.51
N THR A 143 -11.51 -12.76 11.70
CA THR A 143 -11.19 -13.89 12.57
C THR A 143 -12.44 -14.74 12.75
N LEU A 144 -12.32 -16.06 12.59
CA LEU A 144 -13.35 -17.02 12.97
C LEU A 144 -12.94 -17.70 14.28
N VAL A 145 -13.90 -17.87 15.19
CA VAL A 145 -13.71 -18.63 16.42
C VAL A 145 -14.79 -19.71 16.47
N LEU A 146 -14.38 -20.97 16.47
CA LEU A 146 -15.25 -22.11 16.65
C LEU A 146 -15.11 -22.54 18.11
N THR A 147 -16.20 -22.51 18.86
CA THR A 147 -16.23 -23.04 20.23
C THR A 147 -17.08 -24.30 20.26
N VAL A 148 -16.55 -25.34 20.90
CA VAL A 148 -17.22 -26.62 21.08
C VAL A 148 -16.96 -27.15 22.48
N TRP A 149 -17.96 -27.81 23.05
CA TRP A 149 -17.78 -28.52 24.31
C TRP A 149 -17.46 -29.98 24.04
N TYR A 150 -16.39 -30.48 24.66
CA TYR A 150 -15.87 -31.83 24.40
C TYR A 150 -16.88 -32.93 24.78
N THR A 151 -17.56 -32.82 25.94
CA THR A 151 -18.80 -33.52 26.37
C THR A 151 -18.94 -33.48 27.89
N GLN A 152 -20.18 -33.49 28.40
CA GLN A 152 -20.55 -33.33 29.82
C GLN A 152 -20.05 -34.45 30.77
N GLN A 153 -19.55 -35.56 30.24
CA GLN A 153 -19.32 -36.81 31.00
C GLN A 153 -17.83 -37.15 31.23
N LYS A 154 -16.90 -36.44 30.58
CA LYS A 154 -15.46 -36.73 30.73
C LYS A 154 -14.80 -35.73 31.68
N ARG A 155 -14.66 -36.13 32.95
CA ARG A 155 -13.66 -35.54 33.84
C ARG A 155 -12.26 -36.03 33.43
N TRP A 156 -11.58 -35.14 32.70
CA TRP A 156 -10.14 -34.98 32.57
C TRP A 156 -9.28 -35.98 31.78
N VAL A 157 -8.41 -35.37 30.97
CA VAL A 157 -7.04 -35.82 30.73
C VAL A 157 -6.14 -34.56 30.77
N PRO A 158 -5.00 -34.54 31.50
CA PRO A 158 -4.21 -33.31 31.68
C PRO A 158 -3.75 -32.69 30.35
N TRP A 159 -4.12 -31.42 30.08
CA TRP A 159 -3.68 -30.69 28.87
C TRP A 159 -2.15 -30.72 28.69
N LYS A 160 -1.39 -30.77 29.79
CA LYS A 160 0.07 -30.82 29.75
C LYS A 160 0.65 -32.13 29.20
N LEU A 161 -0.12 -33.22 29.17
CA LEU A 161 0.34 -34.48 28.57
C LEU A 161 0.22 -34.43 27.04
N LEU A 162 1.29 -34.84 26.35
CA LEU A 162 1.38 -34.76 24.90
C LEU A 162 0.27 -35.52 24.17
N GLN A 163 -0.08 -36.73 24.64
CA GLN A 163 -1.12 -37.55 24.04
C GLN A 163 -2.47 -36.83 24.01
N ASN A 164 -2.83 -36.15 25.10
CA ASN A 164 -4.10 -35.44 25.22
C ASN A 164 -4.14 -34.27 24.26
N ARG A 165 -3.03 -33.51 24.16
CA ARG A 165 -2.92 -32.42 23.18
C ARG A 165 -3.12 -32.93 21.76
N GLN A 166 -2.63 -34.11 21.42
CA GLN A 166 -2.81 -34.71 20.11
C GLN A 166 -4.27 -35.12 19.86
N GLU A 167 -4.94 -35.75 20.82
CA GLU A 167 -6.36 -36.14 20.70
C GLU A 167 -7.27 -34.91 20.56
N LEU A 168 -7.01 -33.86 21.34
CA LEU A 168 -7.77 -32.61 21.29
C LEU A 168 -7.51 -31.84 19.99
N ARG A 169 -6.26 -31.87 19.50
CA ARG A 169 -5.94 -31.33 18.19
C ARG A 169 -6.67 -32.09 17.08
N GLN A 170 -6.77 -33.42 17.18
CA GLN A 170 -7.54 -34.20 16.20
C GLN A 170 -9.02 -33.79 16.17
N LEU A 171 -9.62 -33.54 17.34
CA LEU A 171 -10.97 -32.99 17.39
C LEU A 171 -11.05 -31.58 16.79
N ALA A 172 -10.10 -30.70 17.10
CA ALA A 172 -10.05 -29.36 16.52
C ALA A 172 -9.92 -29.41 14.99
N ASP A 173 -9.05 -30.29 14.46
CA ASP A 173 -8.86 -30.54 13.04
C ASP A 173 -10.12 -31.15 12.39
N GLU A 174 -10.87 -31.99 13.11
CA GLU A 174 -12.16 -32.53 12.66
C GLU A 174 -13.23 -31.44 12.58
N CYS A 175 -13.38 -30.62 13.62
CA CYS A 175 -14.29 -29.48 13.65
C CYS A 175 -13.98 -28.48 12.54
N LEU A 176 -12.70 -28.16 12.33
CA LEU A 176 -12.26 -27.27 11.28
C LEU A 176 -12.61 -27.81 9.89
N ARG A 177 -12.32 -29.09 9.62
CA ARG A 177 -12.66 -29.74 8.34
C ARG A 177 -14.16 -29.85 8.10
N ALA A 178 -14.96 -30.00 9.15
CA ALA A 178 -16.40 -29.99 9.05
C ALA A 178 -16.96 -28.59 8.74
N PHE A 179 -16.33 -27.55 9.29
CA PHE A 179 -16.76 -26.17 9.12
C PHE A 179 -16.38 -25.58 7.76
N ILE A 180 -15.22 -25.95 7.22
CA ILE A 180 -14.71 -25.42 5.94
C ILE A 180 -15.27 -26.23 4.78
N PRO A 181 -15.85 -25.60 3.73
CA PRO A 181 -16.29 -26.29 2.53
C PRO A 181 -15.15 -27.11 1.89
N ALA A 182 -15.46 -28.32 1.43
CA ALA A 182 -14.47 -29.26 0.89
C ALA A 182 -13.64 -28.70 -0.31
N GLN A 183 -14.15 -27.69 -1.00
CA GLN A 183 -13.47 -27.04 -2.13
C GLN A 183 -12.40 -26.02 -1.69
N ILE A 184 -12.40 -25.63 -0.41
CA ILE A 184 -11.50 -24.63 0.14
C ILE A 184 -10.41 -25.35 0.95
N PRO A 185 -9.12 -25.10 0.66
CA PRO A 185 -8.03 -25.66 1.45
C PRO A 185 -8.16 -25.26 2.92
N CYS A 186 -8.08 -26.25 3.82
CA CYS A 186 -8.04 -25.96 5.25
C CYS A 186 -6.79 -25.17 5.60
N PRO A 187 -6.89 -24.11 6.42
CA PRO A 187 -5.74 -23.33 6.84
C PRO A 187 -4.79 -24.20 7.66
N HIS A 188 -3.49 -23.99 7.46
CA HIS A 188 -2.48 -24.72 8.21
C HIS A 188 -2.52 -24.38 9.69
N PHE A 189 -2.27 -25.39 10.52
CA PHE A 189 -2.07 -25.22 11.96
C PHE A 189 -0.89 -24.27 12.23
N ASN A 190 -1.09 -23.30 13.11
CA ASN A 190 -0.07 -22.32 13.51
C ASN A 190 0.51 -22.65 14.89
N GLN A 191 -0.35 -22.68 15.92
CA GLN A 191 0.04 -22.93 17.30
C GLN A 191 -1.13 -23.48 18.12
N ALA A 192 -0.82 -23.99 19.30
CA ALA A 192 -1.79 -24.40 20.31
C ALA A 192 -1.39 -23.85 21.66
N GLY A 193 -2.38 -23.59 22.51
CA GLY A 193 -2.17 -23.10 23.86
C GLY A 193 -3.39 -23.36 24.74
N GLU A 194 -3.41 -22.68 25.87
CA GLU A 194 -4.55 -22.65 26.79
C GLU A 194 -5.02 -21.20 26.89
N LEU A 195 -6.33 -21.00 26.99
CA LEU A 195 -6.94 -19.71 27.26
C LEU A 195 -8.14 -19.94 28.18
N PHE A 196 -8.19 -19.21 29.30
CA PHE A 196 -9.21 -19.38 30.34
C PHE A 196 -9.38 -20.84 30.81
N GLY A 197 -8.26 -21.55 30.99
CA GLY A 197 -8.27 -22.97 31.43
C GLY A 197 -8.72 -23.98 30.37
N SER A 198 -9.02 -23.54 29.15
CA SER A 198 -9.50 -24.40 28.06
C SER A 198 -8.56 -24.34 26.84
N PRO A 199 -8.28 -25.47 26.16
CA PRO A 199 -7.39 -25.46 25.02
C PRO A 199 -7.91 -24.75 23.80
N ILE A 200 -6.98 -24.07 23.16
CA ILE A 200 -7.23 -23.29 21.96
C ILE A 200 -6.17 -23.59 20.91
N PHE A 201 -6.63 -23.73 19.67
CA PHE A 201 -5.80 -24.07 18.50
C PHE A 201 -5.96 -22.98 17.45
N GLU A 202 -4.85 -22.43 16.98
CA GLU A 202 -4.82 -21.42 15.93
C GLU A 202 -4.47 -22.04 14.59
N TYR A 203 -5.23 -21.64 13.57
CA TYR A 203 -5.02 -21.98 12.18
C TYR A 203 -4.97 -20.71 11.34
N GLY A 204 -4.16 -20.77 10.28
CA GLY A 204 -3.94 -19.66 9.35
C GLY A 204 -2.64 -18.95 9.67
N VAL A 205 -1.61 -19.24 8.88
CA VAL A 205 -0.30 -18.59 8.97
C VAL A 205 -0.27 -17.42 7.97
N TYR A 206 -0.01 -16.21 8.47
CA TYR A 206 -0.14 -14.96 7.70
C TYR A 206 0.80 -14.85 6.49
N ASN A 207 1.89 -15.64 6.45
CA ASN A 207 2.90 -15.62 5.39
C ASN A 207 2.79 -16.78 4.38
N GLN A 208 1.82 -17.70 4.55
CA GLN A 208 1.74 -18.93 3.73
C GLN A 208 0.64 -18.93 2.65
N SER A 209 -0.28 -17.96 2.64
CA SER A 209 -1.39 -17.94 1.68
C SER A 209 -1.78 -16.52 1.30
N GLU A 210 -2.04 -16.30 0.00
CA GLU A 210 -2.69 -15.09 -0.50
C GLU A 210 -4.12 -14.93 0.01
N LYS A 211 -4.75 -16.05 0.40
CA LYS A 211 -6.11 -16.12 0.96
C LYS A 211 -6.02 -16.45 2.45
N TYR A 212 -5.42 -15.55 3.20
CA TYR A 212 -5.29 -15.67 4.65
C TYR A 212 -6.66 -15.77 5.33
N CYS A 213 -6.85 -16.80 6.16
CA CYS A 213 -8.02 -16.96 7.00
C CYS A 213 -7.57 -17.33 8.41
N HIS A 214 -7.80 -16.45 9.37
CA HIS A 214 -7.48 -16.70 10.77
C HIS A 214 -8.64 -17.44 11.44
N ILE A 215 -8.37 -18.65 11.93
CA ILE A 215 -9.38 -19.48 12.58
C ILE A 215 -8.84 -19.98 13.92
N LEU A 216 -9.61 -19.78 14.99
CA LEU A 216 -9.38 -20.33 16.30
C LEU A 216 -10.39 -21.44 16.55
N VAL A 217 -9.93 -22.60 17.02
CA VAL A 217 -10.81 -23.66 17.53
C VAL A 217 -10.55 -23.77 19.03
N TRP A 218 -11.57 -23.45 19.83
CA TRP A 218 -11.51 -23.42 21.28
C TRP A 218 -12.40 -24.54 21.84
N ILE A 219 -11.79 -25.47 22.56
CA ILE A 219 -12.51 -26.61 23.12
C ILE A 219 -12.79 -26.32 24.59
N PHE A 220 -14.03 -25.99 24.91
CA PHE A 220 -14.46 -25.68 26.28
C PHE A 220 -14.64 -26.94 27.11
N TRP A 221 -14.05 -26.91 28.30
CA TRP A 221 -14.11 -28.01 29.27
C TRP A 221 -14.72 -27.58 30.60
N GLU A 222 -14.49 -26.33 30.96
CA GLU A 222 -14.98 -25.68 32.17
C GLU A 222 -15.95 -24.57 31.76
N PRO A 223 -17.15 -24.48 32.36
CA PRO A 223 -18.08 -23.39 32.08
C PRO A 223 -17.48 -22.00 32.22
N GLU A 224 -16.52 -21.86 33.12
CA GLU A 224 -15.76 -20.65 33.35
C GLU A 224 -15.09 -20.10 32.08
N ALA A 225 -14.67 -20.96 31.15
CA ALA A 225 -14.08 -20.52 29.87
C ALA A 225 -15.12 -19.87 28.96
N SER A 226 -16.34 -20.42 28.92
CA SER A 226 -17.46 -19.87 28.16
C SER A 226 -17.91 -18.54 28.78
N ASP A 227 -18.06 -18.50 30.10
CA ASP A 227 -18.48 -17.31 30.83
C ASP A 227 -17.47 -16.17 30.65
N LYS A 228 -16.17 -16.43 30.83
CA LYS A 228 -15.12 -15.44 30.58
C LYS A 228 -15.09 -15.00 29.11
N PHE A 229 -15.29 -15.90 28.16
CA PHE A 229 -15.35 -15.50 26.75
C PHE A 229 -16.51 -14.52 26.47
N ILE A 230 -17.66 -14.72 27.10
CA ILE A 230 -18.81 -13.83 27.01
C ILE A 230 -18.52 -12.49 27.71
N ASP A 231 -18.02 -12.51 28.94
CA ASP A 231 -17.69 -11.31 29.73
C ASP A 231 -16.68 -10.40 29.01
N TYR A 232 -15.71 -11.01 28.32
CA TYR A 232 -14.67 -10.31 27.57
C TYR A 232 -14.95 -10.23 26.07
N TYR A 233 -16.15 -10.58 25.60
CA TYR A 233 -16.46 -10.66 24.16
C TYR A 233 -16.17 -9.34 23.42
N SER A 234 -16.56 -8.22 24.02
CA SER A 234 -16.28 -6.87 23.50
C SER A 234 -14.77 -6.60 23.34
N LYS A 235 -13.95 -7.14 24.23
CA LYS A 235 -12.48 -7.02 24.21
C LYS A 235 -11.88 -7.89 23.10
N PHE A 236 -12.43 -9.08 22.85
CA PHE A 236 -12.04 -9.90 21.70
C PHE A 236 -12.33 -9.22 20.35
N ILE A 237 -13.46 -8.49 20.22
CA ILE A 237 -13.72 -7.67 19.02
C ILE A 237 -12.56 -6.67 18.80
N ASN A 238 -12.12 -5.97 19.85
CA ASN A 238 -11.03 -5.01 19.77
C ASN A 238 -9.68 -5.70 19.44
N LEU A 239 -9.33 -6.77 20.17
CA LEU A 239 -8.10 -7.52 19.93
C LEU A 239 -8.00 -8.03 18.49
N PHE A 240 -9.07 -8.66 18.00
CA PHE A 240 -9.09 -9.17 16.63
C PHE A 240 -9.12 -8.05 15.60
N CYS A 241 -9.72 -6.89 15.88
CA CYS A 241 -9.64 -5.71 15.02
C CYS A 241 -8.20 -5.25 14.86
N TYR A 242 -7.49 -5.02 15.96
CA TYR A 242 -6.10 -4.56 15.94
C TYR A 242 -5.17 -5.60 15.30
N ARG A 243 -5.36 -6.89 15.59
CA ARG A 243 -4.64 -7.99 14.94
C ARG A 243 -4.83 -7.98 13.42
N ASN A 244 -6.07 -7.88 12.94
CA ASN A 244 -6.35 -7.86 11.50
C ASN A 244 -5.79 -6.60 10.82
N LYS A 245 -5.82 -5.43 11.48
CA LYS A 245 -5.15 -4.21 10.98
C LYS A 245 -3.64 -4.41 10.82
N VAL A 246 -2.98 -5.01 11.81
CA VAL A 246 -1.54 -5.34 11.73
C VAL A 246 -1.26 -6.30 10.57
N ILE A 247 -1.98 -7.42 10.50
CA ILE A 247 -1.78 -8.42 9.44
C ILE A 247 -2.01 -7.82 8.06
N ARG A 248 -3.09 -7.04 7.88
CA ARG A 248 -3.40 -6.40 6.61
C ARG A 248 -2.32 -5.39 6.21
N ALA A 249 -1.87 -4.55 7.14
CA ALA A 249 -0.78 -3.60 6.90
C ALA A 249 0.52 -4.32 6.51
N TYR A 250 0.85 -5.42 7.17
CA TYR A 250 2.02 -6.24 6.83
C TYR A 250 1.89 -6.85 5.43
N GLN A 251 0.74 -7.42 5.07
CA GLN A 251 0.50 -7.97 3.73
C GLN A 251 0.61 -6.91 2.63
N LEU A 252 -0.02 -5.74 2.81
CA LEU A 252 0.08 -4.63 1.87
C LEU A 252 1.51 -4.13 1.75
N ASN A 253 2.23 -4.04 2.87
CA ASN A 253 3.64 -3.72 2.86
C ASN A 253 4.47 -4.75 2.07
N ARG A 254 4.21 -6.05 2.21
CA ARG A 254 4.88 -7.09 1.42
C ARG A 254 4.56 -6.99 -0.08
N GLN A 255 3.41 -6.46 -0.47
CA GLN A 255 3.10 -6.14 -1.87
C GLN A 255 3.93 -4.96 -2.37
N VAL A 256 4.00 -3.86 -1.60
CA VAL A 256 4.85 -2.69 -1.93
C VAL A 256 6.33 -3.09 -1.99
N TYR A 257 6.79 -3.97 -1.09
CA TYR A 257 8.15 -4.52 -1.08
C TYR A 257 8.51 -5.17 -2.44
N LYS A 258 7.59 -5.94 -3.03
CA LYS A 258 7.84 -6.58 -4.33
C LYS A 258 8.04 -5.52 -5.42
N VAL A 259 7.22 -4.47 -5.42
CA VAL A 259 7.30 -3.38 -6.40
C VAL A 259 8.59 -2.58 -6.23
N ILE A 260 8.90 -2.11 -5.02
CA ILE A 260 10.10 -1.31 -4.77
C ILE A 260 11.39 -2.09 -5.03
N LYS A 261 11.39 -3.40 -4.80
CA LYS A 261 12.53 -4.27 -5.14
C LYS A 261 12.80 -4.26 -6.65
N THR A 262 11.76 -4.43 -7.46
CA THR A 262 11.88 -4.36 -8.93
C THR A 262 12.31 -2.98 -9.38
N GLU A 263 11.73 -1.90 -8.83
CA GLU A 263 12.13 -0.55 -9.18
C GLU A 263 13.58 -0.24 -8.77
N TYR A 264 14.03 -0.73 -7.60
CA TYR A 264 15.41 -0.57 -7.15
C TYR A 264 16.40 -1.25 -8.12
N GLN A 265 16.10 -2.47 -8.56
CA GLN A 265 16.92 -3.18 -9.57
C GLN A 265 16.97 -2.42 -10.89
N ASN A 266 15.83 -1.87 -11.34
CA ASN A 266 15.78 -1.04 -12.56
C ASN A 266 16.60 0.25 -12.42
N ILE A 267 16.66 0.83 -11.22
CA ILE A 267 17.47 2.01 -10.92
C ILE A 267 18.95 1.64 -10.99
N GLU A 268 19.38 0.57 -10.32
CA GLU A 268 20.78 0.10 -10.37
C GLU A 268 21.23 -0.17 -11.81
N GLU A 269 20.41 -0.89 -12.59
CA GLU A 269 20.70 -1.19 -13.99
C GLU A 269 20.81 0.10 -14.85
N TYR A 270 19.92 1.07 -14.64
CA TYR A 270 20.00 2.36 -15.31
C TYR A 270 21.31 3.09 -14.98
N PHE A 271 21.72 3.07 -13.72
CA PHE A 271 22.99 3.67 -13.27
C PHE A 271 24.20 3.02 -13.92
N ASP A 272 24.30 1.70 -13.86
CA ASP A 272 25.45 0.96 -14.36
C ASP A 272 25.57 1.06 -15.89
N ASN A 273 24.44 0.96 -16.61
CA ASN A 273 24.47 0.92 -18.07
C ASN A 273 24.48 2.31 -18.72
N THR A 274 23.81 3.30 -18.13
CA THR A 274 23.63 4.62 -18.76
C THR A 274 24.57 5.65 -18.15
N PHE A 275 24.60 5.73 -16.83
CA PHE A 275 25.25 6.83 -16.12
C PHE A 275 26.76 6.63 -15.98
N GLN A 276 27.23 5.42 -15.62
CA GLN A 276 28.68 5.14 -15.53
C GLN A 276 29.39 5.23 -16.88
N ASN A 277 28.69 4.91 -17.97
CA ASN A 277 29.25 4.92 -19.33
C ASN A 277 29.27 6.32 -19.97
N TRP A 278 28.96 7.38 -19.22
CA TRP A 278 28.97 8.72 -19.77
C TRP A 278 30.38 9.27 -19.98
N PRO A 279 30.75 9.65 -21.22
CA PRO A 279 32.08 10.17 -21.50
C PRO A 279 32.25 11.52 -20.81
N ALA A 280 33.10 11.59 -19.80
CA ALA A 280 33.33 12.78 -18.99
C ALA A 280 33.99 13.96 -19.75
N SER A 281 34.50 13.73 -20.96
CA SER A 281 35.43 14.63 -21.66
C SER A 281 34.97 15.12 -23.05
N GLN A 282 33.78 14.76 -23.52
CA GLN A 282 33.26 15.23 -24.81
C GLN A 282 32.16 16.28 -24.64
N SER A 283 32.26 17.37 -25.41
CA SER A 283 31.18 18.35 -25.57
C SER A 283 29.97 17.64 -26.18
N LEU A 284 28.79 17.84 -25.60
CA LEU A 284 27.59 17.15 -26.03
C LEU A 284 27.12 17.68 -27.38
N SER A 285 26.62 16.81 -28.25
CA SER A 285 25.84 17.19 -29.43
C SER A 285 24.46 17.73 -29.02
N GLN A 286 23.76 18.43 -29.94
CA GLN A 286 22.41 18.93 -29.64
C GLN A 286 21.41 17.79 -29.39
N GLY A 287 21.58 16.66 -30.07
CA GLY A 287 20.76 15.46 -29.86
C GLY A 287 20.95 14.89 -28.46
N GLU A 288 22.20 14.80 -27.99
CA GLU A 288 22.51 14.36 -26.62
C GLU A 288 21.98 15.34 -25.57
N LEU A 289 22.12 16.65 -25.79
CA LEU A 289 21.55 17.67 -24.89
C LEU A 289 20.03 17.56 -24.77
N ASN A 290 19.33 17.32 -25.88
CA ASN A 290 17.88 17.08 -25.88
C ASN A 290 17.53 15.76 -25.17
N LYS A 291 18.32 14.71 -25.37
CA LYS A 291 18.16 13.43 -24.66
C LYS A 291 18.31 13.61 -23.15
N PHE A 292 19.30 14.37 -22.68
CA PHE A 292 19.45 14.68 -21.26
C PHE A 292 18.27 15.43 -20.68
N LYS A 293 17.68 16.39 -21.42
CA LYS A 293 16.48 17.10 -20.97
C LYS A 293 15.29 16.14 -20.79
N GLU A 294 15.13 15.15 -21.67
CA GLU A 294 14.12 14.11 -21.51
C GLU A 294 14.45 13.13 -20.37
N GLU A 295 15.71 12.75 -20.20
CA GLU A 295 16.16 11.93 -19.07
C GLU A 295 15.92 12.64 -17.73
N ILE A 296 16.13 13.96 -17.61
CA ILE A 296 15.77 14.72 -16.40
C ILE A 296 14.29 14.51 -16.04
N LYS A 297 13.38 14.61 -17.02
CA LYS A 297 11.94 14.44 -16.77
C LYS A 297 11.64 13.01 -16.31
N SER A 298 12.18 12.02 -17.02
CA SER A 298 11.99 10.59 -16.73
C SER A 298 12.52 10.21 -15.34
N VAL A 299 13.75 10.60 -15.02
CA VAL A 299 14.40 10.32 -13.72
C VAL A 299 13.69 11.07 -12.58
N SER A 300 13.22 12.30 -12.82
CA SER A 300 12.43 13.04 -11.82
C SER A 300 11.11 12.34 -11.48
N GLN A 301 10.40 11.83 -12.49
CA GLN A 301 9.16 11.08 -12.28
C GLN A 301 9.42 9.78 -11.50
N LYS A 302 10.46 9.04 -11.89
CA LYS A 302 10.90 7.84 -11.17
C LYS A 302 11.27 8.12 -9.71
N ALA A 303 11.97 9.23 -9.43
CA ALA A 303 12.31 9.62 -8.06
C ALA A 303 11.07 9.91 -7.21
N LEU A 304 10.07 10.57 -7.78
CA LEU A 304 8.80 10.82 -7.09
C LEU A 304 8.05 9.53 -6.79
N ASP A 305 7.94 8.63 -7.77
CA ASP A 305 7.23 7.35 -7.59
C ASP A 305 7.97 6.44 -6.61
N TYR A 306 9.30 6.39 -6.66
CA TYR A 306 10.12 5.65 -5.71
C TYR A 306 9.99 6.20 -4.28
N SER A 307 9.97 7.53 -4.12
CA SER A 307 9.72 8.18 -2.82
C SER A 307 8.34 7.82 -2.25
N ARG A 308 7.31 7.72 -3.10
CA ARG A 308 5.97 7.27 -2.68
C ARG A 308 6.01 5.83 -2.17
N LEU A 309 6.71 4.92 -2.85
CA LEU A 309 6.86 3.53 -2.40
C LEU A 309 7.55 3.43 -1.03
N LEU A 310 8.63 4.19 -0.81
CA LEU A 310 9.30 4.27 0.49
C LEU A 310 8.37 4.80 1.59
N ARG A 311 7.60 5.85 1.27
CA ARG A 311 6.63 6.43 2.20
C ARG A 311 5.51 5.44 2.53
N ASP A 312 5.05 4.65 1.56
CA ASP A 312 4.03 3.62 1.78
C ASP A 312 4.55 2.49 2.68
N LEU A 313 5.81 2.06 2.50
CA LEU A 313 6.44 1.09 3.42
C LEU A 313 6.45 1.61 4.86
N GLU A 314 6.87 2.86 5.06
CA GLU A 314 6.91 3.49 6.38
C GLU A 314 5.51 3.70 6.97
N HIS A 315 4.53 4.08 6.14
CA HIS A 315 3.14 4.21 6.55
C HIS A 315 2.58 2.90 7.11
N TYR A 316 2.84 1.77 6.46
CA TYR A 316 2.42 0.46 6.97
C TYR A 316 3.20 0.05 8.22
N ARG A 317 4.49 0.40 8.34
CA ARG A 317 5.26 0.18 9.57
C ARG A 317 4.61 0.89 10.76
N LEU A 318 4.26 2.17 10.60
CA LEU A 318 3.58 2.96 11.63
C LEU A 318 2.20 2.39 11.97
N THR A 319 1.45 1.95 10.96
CA THR A 319 0.15 1.28 11.15
C THR A 319 0.29 0.02 12.00
N ILE A 320 1.32 -0.79 11.76
CA ILE A 320 1.64 -1.99 12.56
C ILE A 320 1.99 -1.56 13.99
N THR A 321 2.85 -0.57 14.18
CA THR A 321 3.23 -0.08 15.52
C THR A 321 2.03 0.37 16.33
N ILE A 322 1.17 1.23 15.77
CA ILE A 322 -0.01 1.76 16.48
C ILE A 322 -0.94 0.62 16.89
N ASN A 323 -1.23 -0.32 15.98
CA ASN A 323 -2.19 -1.38 16.26
C ASN A 323 -1.60 -2.48 17.16
N ALA A 324 -0.29 -2.74 17.11
CA ALA A 324 0.38 -3.62 18.06
C ALA A 324 0.31 -3.08 19.49
N GLU A 325 0.52 -1.77 19.69
CA GLU A 325 0.36 -1.14 21.01
C GLU A 325 -1.09 -1.13 21.48
N ASN A 326 -2.04 -0.89 20.57
CA ASN A 326 -3.47 -1.01 20.90
C ASN A 326 -3.84 -2.42 21.34
N TYR A 327 -3.34 -3.44 20.63
CA TYR A 327 -3.51 -4.85 20.98
C TYR A 327 -2.93 -5.16 22.36
N LYS A 328 -1.67 -4.75 22.60
CA LYS A 328 -0.98 -4.95 23.88
C LYS A 328 -1.72 -4.30 25.05
N ARG A 329 -2.22 -3.08 24.86
CA ARG A 329 -2.97 -2.36 25.89
C ARG A 329 -4.29 -3.07 26.23
N GLU A 330 -5.04 -3.53 25.23
CA GLU A 330 -6.25 -4.34 25.50
C GLU A 330 -5.92 -5.63 26.23
N LEU A 331 -4.85 -6.33 25.81
CA LEU A 331 -4.43 -7.56 26.46
C LEU A 331 -4.00 -7.33 27.92
N THR A 332 -3.36 -6.19 28.19
CA THR A 332 -2.97 -5.78 29.56
C THR A 332 -4.18 -5.44 30.42
N ASP A 333 -5.23 -4.83 29.85
CA ASP A 333 -6.50 -4.61 30.57
C ASP A 333 -7.17 -5.94 30.94
N ILE A 334 -7.18 -6.91 30.03
CA ILE A 334 -7.70 -8.26 30.33
C ILE A 334 -6.86 -8.93 31.42
N SER A 335 -5.53 -8.96 31.28
CA SER A 335 -4.65 -9.62 32.25
C SER A 335 -4.72 -8.98 33.64
N SER A 336 -4.92 -7.66 33.74
CA SER A 336 -5.07 -6.97 35.02
C SER A 336 -6.31 -7.41 35.81
N LYS A 337 -7.37 -7.86 35.11
CA LYS A 337 -8.61 -8.36 35.72
C LYS A 337 -8.59 -9.87 35.93
N LEU A 338 -7.68 -10.57 35.26
CA LEU A 338 -7.52 -12.02 35.30
C LEU A 338 -6.07 -12.41 35.65
N PRO A 339 -5.53 -12.01 36.82
CA PRO A 339 -4.10 -12.15 37.14
C PRO A 339 -3.64 -13.61 37.31
N GLN A 340 -4.57 -14.56 37.40
CA GLN A 340 -4.29 -16.00 37.55
C GLN A 340 -4.48 -16.79 36.25
N ASP A 341 -5.01 -16.17 35.20
CA ASP A 341 -5.21 -16.83 33.90
C ASP A 341 -3.95 -16.72 33.03
N ASP A 342 -3.64 -17.80 32.31
CA ASP A 342 -2.60 -17.80 31.29
C ASP A 342 -3.15 -17.21 29.99
N LEU A 343 -2.63 -16.04 29.59
CA LEU A 343 -2.96 -15.36 28.33
C LEU A 343 -1.81 -15.42 27.31
N SER A 344 -0.78 -16.22 27.57
CA SER A 344 0.43 -16.31 26.73
C SER A 344 0.12 -16.64 25.27
N PHE A 345 -0.93 -17.43 25.01
CA PHE A 345 -1.43 -17.73 23.68
C PHE A 345 -1.76 -16.47 22.86
N LEU A 346 -2.34 -15.45 23.49
CA LEU A 346 -2.66 -14.17 22.87
C LEU A 346 -1.44 -13.25 22.78
N GLU A 347 -0.48 -13.37 23.70
CA GLU A 347 0.76 -12.58 23.72
C GLU A 347 1.70 -12.93 22.57
N THR A 348 1.69 -14.18 22.08
CA THR A 348 2.55 -14.62 20.97
C THR A 348 2.46 -13.68 19.76
N PHE A 349 1.26 -13.21 19.43
CA PHE A 349 1.05 -12.32 18.28
C PHE A 349 1.78 -10.97 18.43
N PHE A 350 1.93 -10.45 19.66
CA PHE A 350 2.68 -9.22 19.88
C PHE A 350 4.18 -9.39 19.55
N ASN A 351 4.74 -10.57 19.77
CA ASN A 351 6.11 -10.88 19.36
C ASN A 351 6.25 -10.90 17.83
N ASP A 352 5.27 -11.44 17.11
CA ASP A 352 5.25 -11.41 15.64
C ASP A 352 5.21 -9.97 15.11
N CYS A 353 4.46 -9.08 15.76
CA CYS A 353 4.40 -7.66 15.39
C CYS A 353 5.78 -7.00 15.40
N ARG A 354 6.64 -7.36 16.36
CA ARG A 354 8.02 -6.87 16.43
C ARG A 354 8.84 -7.34 15.23
N LEU A 355 8.74 -8.63 14.88
CA LEU A 355 9.43 -9.18 13.72
C LEU A 355 9.01 -8.49 12.42
N PHE A 356 7.72 -8.16 12.26
CA PHE A 356 7.23 -7.39 11.11
C PHE A 356 7.88 -6.01 11.03
N GLN A 357 7.94 -5.30 12.15
CA GLN A 357 8.52 -3.96 12.19
C GLN A 357 10.03 -3.99 11.90
N GLU A 358 10.76 -4.95 12.46
CA GLU A 358 12.19 -5.15 12.22
C GLU A 358 12.47 -5.44 10.74
N GLN A 359 11.66 -6.31 10.12
CA GLN A 359 11.78 -6.61 8.70
C GLN A 359 11.53 -5.38 7.82
N ILE A 360 10.45 -4.62 8.09
CA ILE A 360 10.14 -3.41 7.31
C ILE A 360 11.23 -2.35 7.50
N LYS A 361 11.77 -2.21 8.71
CA LYS A 361 12.88 -1.29 8.99
C LYS A 361 14.14 -1.67 8.21
N SER A 362 14.44 -2.96 8.12
CA SER A 362 15.53 -3.47 7.30
C SER A 362 15.31 -3.15 5.81
N ASP A 363 14.10 -3.37 5.30
CA ASP A 363 13.75 -3.07 3.91
C ASP A 363 13.87 -1.58 3.60
N LEU A 364 13.37 -0.70 4.47
CA LEU A 364 13.52 0.76 4.36
C LEU A 364 15.00 1.17 4.35
N GLY A 365 15.82 0.57 5.20
CA GLY A 365 17.26 0.82 5.23
C GLY A 365 17.97 0.39 3.94
N TYR A 366 17.59 -0.76 3.38
CA TYR A 366 18.15 -1.27 2.13
C TYR A 366 17.73 -0.41 0.92
N PHE A 367 16.43 -0.14 0.78
CA PHE A 367 15.89 0.59 -0.37
C PHE A 367 16.07 2.11 -0.29
N GLY A 368 16.35 2.67 0.89
CA GLY A 368 16.62 4.10 1.05
C GLY A 368 17.75 4.61 0.16
N ASN A 369 18.75 3.77 -0.12
CA ASN A 369 19.88 4.12 -0.99
C ASN A 369 19.45 4.40 -2.43
N GLY A 370 18.38 3.77 -2.93
CA GLY A 370 17.90 3.96 -4.31
C GLY A 370 17.41 5.38 -4.59
N ALA A 371 16.82 6.05 -3.59
CA ALA A 371 16.44 7.46 -3.69
C ALA A 371 17.68 8.36 -3.82
N GLY A 372 18.71 8.06 -3.02
CA GLY A 372 20.00 8.76 -3.08
C GLY A 372 20.68 8.59 -4.44
N LEU A 373 20.64 7.39 -5.02
CA LEU A 373 21.13 7.16 -6.39
C LEU A 373 20.39 8.09 -7.35
N LEU A 374 19.06 8.02 -7.45
CA LEU A 374 18.30 8.87 -8.38
C LEU A 374 18.59 10.37 -8.25
N GLU A 375 18.74 10.89 -7.02
CA GLU A 375 19.13 12.28 -6.77
C GLU A 375 20.53 12.62 -7.30
N GLN A 376 21.49 11.71 -7.15
CA GLN A 376 22.83 11.85 -7.72
C GLN A 376 22.79 11.88 -9.25
N ALA A 377 21.98 11.02 -9.90
CA ALA A 377 21.81 11.08 -11.35
C ALA A 377 21.23 12.43 -11.79
N LEU A 378 20.16 12.86 -11.15
CA LEU A 378 19.50 14.14 -11.45
C LEU A 378 20.48 15.31 -11.31
N SER A 379 21.27 15.33 -10.25
CA SER A 379 22.24 16.40 -9.98
C SER A 379 23.33 16.44 -11.06
N ALA A 380 23.87 15.30 -11.44
CA ALA A 380 24.90 15.24 -12.46
C ALA A 380 24.38 15.51 -13.89
N ILE A 381 23.17 15.05 -14.24
CA ILE A 381 22.56 15.39 -15.54
C ILE A 381 22.35 16.90 -15.61
N ARG A 382 21.80 17.53 -14.55
CA ARG A 382 21.61 18.99 -14.50
C ARG A 382 22.94 19.73 -14.63
N ALA A 383 23.95 19.37 -13.83
CA ALA A 383 25.27 19.97 -13.89
C ALA A 383 25.87 19.88 -15.31
N ARG A 384 25.74 18.74 -15.97
CA ARG A 384 26.25 18.55 -17.34
C ARG A 384 25.49 19.39 -18.37
N VAL A 385 24.16 19.46 -18.27
CA VAL A 385 23.32 20.31 -19.13
C VAL A 385 23.65 21.79 -18.95
N GLU A 386 23.86 22.24 -17.71
CA GLU A 386 24.22 23.62 -17.37
C GLU A 386 25.60 24.00 -17.93
N ILE A 387 26.61 23.15 -17.75
CA ILE A 387 27.96 23.36 -18.31
C ILE A 387 27.90 23.50 -19.84
N GLU A 388 27.23 22.57 -20.53
CA GLU A 388 27.16 22.58 -21.99
C GLU A 388 26.38 23.80 -22.51
N GLN A 389 25.29 24.19 -21.85
CA GLN A 389 24.55 25.39 -22.21
C GLN A 389 25.40 26.65 -22.04
N ALA A 390 26.12 26.78 -20.92
CA ALA A 390 27.01 27.91 -20.68
C ALA A 390 28.18 27.95 -21.69
N GLU A 391 28.74 26.80 -22.07
CA GLU A 391 29.77 26.73 -23.11
C GLU A 391 29.26 27.12 -24.49
N ARG A 392 28.06 26.67 -24.85
CA ARG A 392 27.41 27.03 -26.12
C ARG A 392 27.02 28.49 -26.16
N GLU A 393 26.54 29.04 -25.05
CA GLU A 393 26.27 30.47 -24.94
C GLU A 393 27.55 31.29 -25.13
N LYS A 394 28.67 30.88 -24.51
CA LYS A 394 29.99 31.50 -24.74
C LYS A 394 30.51 31.31 -26.17
N ARG A 395 30.33 30.14 -26.78
CA ARG A 395 30.69 29.89 -28.20
C ARG A 395 29.82 30.68 -29.16
N LEU A 396 28.52 30.79 -28.87
CA LEU A 396 27.57 31.59 -29.61
C LEU A 396 27.90 33.07 -29.46
N GLN A 397 28.18 33.57 -28.26
CA GLN A 397 28.67 34.93 -28.02
C GLN A 397 29.96 35.21 -28.77
N ARG A 398 30.94 34.28 -28.76
CA ARG A 398 32.17 34.40 -29.56
C ARG A 398 31.90 34.36 -31.06
N SER A 399 30.98 33.52 -31.54
CA SER A 399 30.63 33.41 -32.95
C SER A 399 29.82 34.61 -33.43
N ILE A 400 28.92 35.15 -32.60
CA ILE A 400 28.22 36.42 -32.82
C ILE A 400 29.22 37.58 -32.77
N ALA A 401 30.22 37.55 -31.88
CA ALA A 401 31.29 38.53 -31.88
C ALA A 401 32.20 38.40 -33.11
N LEU A 402 32.45 37.20 -33.62
CA LEU A 402 33.27 36.94 -34.82
C LEU A 402 32.53 37.29 -36.12
N VAL A 403 31.23 36.98 -36.19
CA VAL A 403 30.34 37.37 -37.31
C VAL A 403 30.00 38.87 -37.22
N GLY A 404 29.85 39.41 -36.02
CA GLY A 404 29.65 40.84 -35.75
C GLY A 404 30.89 41.68 -36.05
N THR A 405 32.10 41.16 -35.84
CA THR A 405 33.35 41.79 -36.30
C THR A 405 33.56 41.62 -37.82
N GLY A 406 33.13 40.50 -38.42
CA GLY A 406 33.12 40.31 -39.87
C GLY A 406 32.14 41.25 -40.60
N LEU A 407 30.96 41.50 -40.04
CA LEU A 407 29.97 42.44 -40.59
C LEU A 407 30.35 43.91 -40.34
N ALA A 408 31.03 44.22 -39.24
CA ALA A 408 31.56 45.56 -38.97
C ALA A 408 32.65 46.01 -39.96
N VAL A 409 33.40 45.06 -40.55
CA VAL A 409 34.41 45.38 -41.58
C VAL A 409 33.78 45.55 -42.97
N SER A 410 32.65 44.89 -43.27
CA SER A 410 31.89 45.14 -44.51
C SER A 410 31.03 46.40 -44.48
N ALA A 411 30.83 47.02 -43.32
CA ALA A 411 30.04 48.25 -43.18
C ALA A 411 30.82 49.54 -43.48
N ILE A 412 32.13 49.47 -43.75
CA ILE A 412 32.97 50.66 -43.95
C ILE A 412 33.11 51.08 -45.43
N SER A 413 32.60 50.31 -46.40
CA SER A 413 32.75 50.64 -47.84
C SER A 413 31.49 51.11 -48.59
N SER A 414 30.39 51.45 -47.92
CA SER A 414 29.35 52.27 -48.56
C SER A 414 28.72 53.27 -47.59
N GLN A 415 29.14 54.52 -47.69
CA GLN A 415 28.59 55.63 -46.90
C GLN A 415 27.20 56.00 -47.43
N THR A 416 26.19 56.12 -46.56
CA THR A 416 25.67 57.43 -46.08
C THR A 416 24.50 57.27 -45.08
N ALA A 417 24.65 57.96 -43.93
CA ALA A 417 23.65 58.58 -43.05
C ALA A 417 22.48 57.77 -42.42
N GLY A 418 22.69 57.38 -41.15
CA GLY A 418 21.71 57.27 -40.04
C GLY A 418 20.66 56.15 -40.14
N LYS A 419 20.53 55.16 -39.25
CA LYS A 419 20.86 55.03 -37.83
C LYS A 419 21.05 53.54 -37.48
N PRO A 420 22.20 52.90 -37.79
CA PRO A 420 22.44 51.50 -37.40
C PRO A 420 22.75 51.39 -35.91
N VAL A 421 23.43 52.42 -35.36
CA VAL A 421 23.95 52.44 -33.99
C VAL A 421 22.82 52.47 -32.93
N GLU A 422 21.69 53.12 -33.22
CA GLU A 422 20.56 53.24 -32.27
C GLU A 422 19.82 51.91 -32.07
N SER A 423 19.76 51.05 -33.11
CA SER A 423 19.21 49.69 -33.01
C SER A 423 20.12 48.72 -32.24
N ILE A 424 21.42 49.01 -32.20
CA ILE A 424 22.43 48.21 -31.49
C ILE A 424 22.48 48.60 -30.01
N ILE A 425 22.25 49.88 -29.69
CA ILE A 425 22.07 50.33 -28.30
C ILE A 425 20.84 49.65 -27.66
N THR A 426 19.80 49.35 -28.43
CA THR A 426 18.63 48.57 -27.97
C THR A 426 18.91 47.09 -27.73
N GLN A 427 20.04 46.54 -28.20
CA GLN A 427 20.48 45.17 -27.89
C GLN A 427 21.28 45.06 -26.58
N LEU A 428 21.63 46.16 -25.91
CA LEU A 428 22.64 46.16 -24.82
C LEU A 428 22.13 46.61 -23.43
N ASP A 429 20.92 47.19 -23.28
CA ASP A 429 20.44 47.68 -21.97
C ASP A 429 18.93 47.38 -21.67
N PRO A 430 18.56 46.68 -20.57
CA PRO A 430 17.36 45.83 -20.52
C PRO A 430 16.08 46.34 -19.80
N LYS A 431 15.91 47.60 -19.39
CA LYS A 431 14.67 48.04 -18.68
C LYS A 431 14.28 49.53 -18.87
N GLN A 432 13.53 49.88 -19.91
CA GLN A 432 12.47 50.92 -19.85
C GLN A 432 11.69 51.03 -21.17
N SER A 433 10.36 50.95 -21.08
CA SER A 433 9.42 51.14 -22.19
C SER A 433 9.11 52.63 -22.41
N LEU A 434 8.95 53.05 -23.67
CA LEU A 434 8.07 54.17 -24.01
C LEU A 434 7.47 53.95 -25.41
N ASP A 435 6.17 53.64 -25.40
CA ASP A 435 5.27 53.67 -26.54
C ASP A 435 5.15 55.09 -27.11
N CYS A 436 5.06 55.22 -28.44
CA CYS A 436 4.13 56.11 -29.15
C CYS A 436 4.27 56.01 -30.69
N PRO A 437 3.22 56.42 -31.46
CA PRO A 437 2.58 55.58 -32.46
C PRO A 437 3.08 55.82 -33.89
N THR A 438 2.88 54.84 -34.79
CA THR A 438 3.02 55.03 -36.23
C THR A 438 1.66 55.20 -36.89
N ALA A 439 1.42 56.40 -37.43
CA ALA A 439 0.49 56.60 -38.52
C ALA A 439 1.24 56.49 -39.86
N GLY A 440 0.72 55.65 -40.77
CA GLY A 440 0.67 55.98 -42.20
C GLY A 440 1.67 55.36 -43.18
N PHE A 441 1.18 54.35 -43.91
CA PHE A 441 1.30 54.10 -45.36
C PHE A 441 2.62 53.62 -46.05
N THR A 442 2.43 52.48 -46.75
CA THR A 442 3.16 51.66 -47.75
C THR A 442 3.47 52.37 -49.10
N PRO A 443 4.02 51.74 -50.20
CA PRO A 443 4.77 50.46 -50.40
C PRO A 443 5.96 50.45 -51.42
N CYS A 444 6.71 49.31 -51.44
CA CYS A 444 7.42 48.58 -52.52
C CYS A 444 8.38 49.26 -53.55
N LEU A 445 9.56 48.64 -53.77
CA LEU A 445 10.05 48.21 -55.11
C LEU A 445 11.32 47.33 -55.06
N THR A 446 11.44 46.49 -56.08
CA THR A 446 12.30 45.31 -56.33
C THR A 446 13.83 45.54 -56.36
N TYR A 447 14.61 44.65 -55.72
CA TYR A 447 16.05 44.51 -55.97
C TYR A 447 16.33 43.29 -56.86
N SER A 448 17.10 43.49 -57.94
CA SER A 448 17.40 42.46 -58.96
C SER A 448 18.56 41.54 -58.55
N PHE A 449 18.46 40.26 -58.90
CA PHE A 449 19.42 39.17 -58.67
C PHE A 449 20.87 39.51 -59.06
N TRP A 450 21.06 40.36 -60.08
CA TRP A 450 22.38 40.78 -60.55
C TRP A 450 23.12 41.71 -59.57
N PHE A 451 22.38 42.47 -58.75
CA PHE A 451 22.97 43.34 -57.74
C PHE A 451 23.55 42.54 -56.56
N VAL A 452 22.85 41.47 -56.16
CA VAL A 452 23.30 40.53 -55.13
C VAL A 452 24.52 39.74 -55.62
N LEU A 453 24.53 39.29 -56.87
CA LEU A 453 25.66 38.54 -57.44
C LEU A 453 26.95 39.37 -57.53
N PHE A 454 26.85 40.65 -57.85
CA PHE A 454 28.00 41.56 -57.85
C PHE A 454 28.61 41.71 -56.44
N HIS A 455 27.78 41.84 -55.41
CA HIS A 455 28.24 42.03 -54.03
C HIS A 455 28.81 40.75 -53.41
N VAL A 456 28.24 39.59 -53.76
CA VAL A 456 28.80 38.27 -53.37
C VAL A 456 30.14 38.02 -54.06
N GLY A 457 30.29 38.42 -55.33
CA GLY A 457 31.56 38.32 -56.07
C GLY A 457 32.67 39.17 -55.46
N VAL A 458 32.38 40.42 -55.08
CA VAL A 458 33.35 41.31 -54.43
C VAL A 458 33.73 40.79 -53.03
N GLY A 459 32.77 40.25 -52.28
CA GLY A 459 33.00 39.64 -50.97
C GLY A 459 33.94 38.43 -51.03
N ALA A 460 33.80 37.57 -52.05
CA ALA A 460 34.67 36.41 -52.24
C ALA A 460 36.12 36.81 -52.58
N ILE A 461 36.31 37.85 -53.40
CA ILE A 461 37.64 38.36 -53.77
C ILE A 461 38.34 38.98 -52.54
N ALA A 462 37.62 39.77 -51.74
CA ALA A 462 38.17 40.36 -50.53
C ALA A 462 38.58 39.30 -49.48
N ALA A 463 37.77 38.25 -49.32
CA ALA A 463 38.09 37.13 -48.44
C ALA A 463 39.34 36.36 -48.88
N LEU A 464 39.54 36.18 -50.19
CA LEU A 464 40.74 35.54 -50.74
C LEU A 464 42.01 36.40 -50.53
N ILE A 465 41.91 37.72 -50.69
CA ILE A 465 43.02 38.64 -50.43
C ILE A 465 43.38 38.64 -48.93
N LEU A 466 42.38 38.69 -48.05
CA LEU A 466 42.60 38.66 -46.60
C LEU A 466 43.22 37.33 -46.15
N ASN A 467 42.77 36.20 -46.72
CA ASN A 467 43.38 34.89 -46.47
C ASN A 467 44.83 34.82 -47.00
N GLY A 468 45.13 35.50 -48.11
CA GLY A 468 46.50 35.65 -48.63
C GLY A 468 47.41 36.44 -47.68
N ILE A 469 46.91 37.54 -47.12
CA ILE A 469 47.64 38.40 -46.17
C ILE A 469 47.88 37.65 -44.84
N ILE A 470 46.87 36.96 -44.33
CA ILE A 470 46.99 36.15 -43.11
C ILE A 470 48.04 35.04 -43.28
N ASN A 471 48.07 34.39 -44.45
CA ASN A 471 49.09 33.38 -44.75
C ASN A 471 50.50 33.94 -44.97
N LEU A 472 50.63 35.19 -45.47
CA LEU A 472 51.91 35.90 -45.59
C LEU A 472 52.45 36.33 -44.23
N VAL A 473 51.60 36.94 -43.38
CA VAL A 473 51.93 37.32 -42.00
C VAL A 473 52.27 36.08 -41.15
N SER A 474 51.56 34.97 -41.35
CA SER A 474 51.87 33.70 -40.70
C SER A 474 53.23 33.12 -41.13
N LYS A 475 53.69 33.36 -42.37
CA LYS A 475 55.00 32.90 -42.84
C LYS A 475 56.16 33.78 -42.35
N ASP A 476 55.96 35.09 -42.25
CA ASP A 476 56.98 36.01 -41.74
C ASP A 476 57.18 35.86 -40.22
N VAL A 477 56.13 35.56 -39.46
CA VAL A 477 56.23 35.24 -38.02
C VAL A 477 57.00 33.94 -37.78
N THR A 478 56.97 32.97 -38.71
CA THR A 478 57.82 31.76 -38.60
C THR A 478 59.27 31.96 -39.04
N LYS A 479 59.60 33.03 -39.77
CA LYS A 479 60.98 33.35 -40.18
C LYS A 479 61.71 34.28 -39.21
N GLY A 480 60.99 35.15 -38.49
CA GLY A 480 61.57 36.07 -37.48
C GLY A 480 61.95 35.45 -36.13
N ASN A 481 61.71 34.14 -35.92
CA ASN A 481 62.07 33.41 -34.70
C ASN A 481 63.27 32.44 -34.90
N ARG A 482 64.07 32.62 -35.96
CA ARG A 482 65.37 31.98 -36.14
C ARG A 482 66.40 33.00 -36.65
N GLU A 483 66.83 33.90 -35.78
CA GLU A 483 68.19 34.45 -35.75
C GLU A 483 68.66 34.53 -34.29
#